data_AF-A0AAD4LMM4-F1
#
_entry.id   AF-A0AAD4LMM4-F1
#
_cell.length_a   1.000
_cell.length_b   1.000
_cell.length_c   1.000
_cell.angle_alpha   90.00
_cell.angle_beta   90.00
_cell.angle_gamma   90.00
#
_symmetry.space_group_name_H-M   'P 1'
#
loop_
_entity.id
_entity.type
_entity.pdbx_description
1 polymer ?
#
loop_
_entity_poly.entity_id
_entity_poly.type
_entity_poly.pdbx_seq_one_letter_code
_entity_poly.pdbx_strand_id
1 'polypeptide(L)'
;MEKRQIVSNSPAGTKIAESQGGQSQLVPVEVTVLRAHDVPHIKTMSGGKREYFVTITYRAPKKKTKKTNGVQIVGQMAVWNQRLDGFFVQSSSQLVLCLYAKRLSQSDLLIGTHQITIPVKSETNISFVLSHGHGQAVQPTEPVTLYLSIAVSTNRTSLTDSPKIPTEGDEPPAPLIPSSDHLLVQSSAPMPQDPAETSLVKKARVDLDRADEVNESINRSNTWEGAVRRIKWVMDTLSPVAGLHPIAQMAYRVLSVIPEELSKQYQRDDNIRTLLKSMHDAFDFAIHEDTLKSIEPKSKQAEILTLMLQDVCSCSDFIQSYTKDSKFLTRTLKNMGSGVEEKIQDLSTALIEHRRAFLDHAVVTAEVTAFQILNNVGKISSQLQWVSSQISDAALDAKIGEIPYRRGSRFTPNKGCLRGTRIPFLDFIVDWANNPASERSLVLFGLAGTGKSSIAHEVARRFDETGRLTSSFIFVRKEQFKTEAYHLFTNLARDLADRYPLFKTALGRVIKDDTALRLGTRDYGTLFRRLIQVTA
;
A
#
# COMPACT_ATOMS: atom_id res chain seq x y z
N MET A 1 23.49 89.79 -28.56
CA MET A 1 22.09 90.24 -28.58
C MET A 1 21.27 89.34 -27.67
N GLU A 2 20.29 89.96 -27.03
CA GLU A 2 19.42 89.53 -25.93
C GLU A 2 18.63 88.20 -26.07
N LYS A 3 18.27 87.68 -24.87
CA LYS A 3 17.01 86.98 -24.47
C LYS A 3 16.77 85.56 -25.02
N ARG A 4 16.22 84.57 -24.30
CA ARG A 4 15.64 84.38 -22.94
C ARG A 4 15.53 82.84 -22.78
N GLN A 5 15.99 82.20 -21.69
CA GLN A 5 15.19 81.77 -20.51
C GLN A 5 13.83 81.13 -20.90
N ILE A 6 13.45 79.94 -20.41
CA ILE A 6 13.23 79.53 -19.01
C ILE A 6 13.39 77.98 -18.98
N VAL A 7 14.38 77.34 -18.33
CA VAL A 7 14.55 77.06 -16.87
C VAL A 7 13.37 76.17 -16.38
N SER A 8 13.49 74.99 -15.78
CA SER A 8 14.52 74.29 -15.02
C SER A 8 13.92 72.91 -14.70
N ASN A 9 14.59 71.78 -14.94
CA ASN A 9 15.59 71.11 -14.08
C ASN A 9 15.04 69.77 -13.58
N SER A 10 15.50 68.68 -14.21
CA SER A 10 16.49 67.71 -13.67
C SER A 10 16.90 67.86 -12.19
N PRO A 11 17.43 66.82 -11.50
CA PRO A 11 18.40 65.86 -12.05
C PRO A 11 18.16 64.39 -11.65
N ALA A 12 18.49 63.44 -12.52
CA ALA A 12 19.82 62.80 -12.67
C ALA A 12 20.23 62.06 -11.39
N GLY A 13 20.12 60.73 -11.38
CA GLY A 13 21.17 59.83 -11.86
C GLY A 13 22.11 59.57 -10.68
N THR A 14 22.32 58.35 -10.21
CA THR A 14 23.38 57.47 -10.71
C THR A 14 23.39 56.18 -9.88
N LYS A 15 23.83 55.09 -10.52
CA LYS A 15 24.50 53.88 -9.96
C LYS A 15 23.62 52.79 -9.37
N ILE A 16 23.50 51.76 -10.22
CA ILE A 16 23.33 50.35 -9.92
C ILE A 16 24.22 49.98 -8.73
N ALA A 17 23.58 49.60 -7.62
CA ALA A 17 24.15 48.78 -6.57
C ALA A 17 23.54 47.38 -6.70
N GLU A 18 24.42 46.38 -6.80
CA GLU A 18 24.08 44.97 -6.63
C GLU A 18 23.30 44.81 -5.32
N SER A 19 22.01 44.46 -5.41
CA SER A 19 21.21 44.18 -4.23
C SER A 19 21.56 42.79 -3.70
N GLN A 20 22.09 42.79 -2.49
CA GLN A 20 22.30 41.60 -1.69
C GLN A 20 21.01 40.78 -1.60
N GLY A 21 21.13 39.48 -1.83
CA GLY A 21 20.03 38.53 -1.75
C GLY A 21 19.34 38.58 -0.39
N GLY A 22 18.01 38.74 -0.41
CA GLY A 22 17.18 38.67 0.78
C GLY A 22 17.33 37.30 1.45
N GLN A 23 17.96 37.25 2.62
CA GLN A 23 17.90 36.09 3.49
C GLN A 23 16.44 35.84 3.87
N SER A 24 15.84 34.78 3.33
CA SER A 24 14.49 34.36 3.74
C SER A 24 14.54 33.94 5.21
N GLN A 25 13.93 34.73 6.09
CA GLN A 25 13.81 34.42 7.50
C GLN A 25 13.01 33.11 7.68
N LEU A 26 13.58 32.13 8.40
CA LEU A 26 12.91 30.89 8.74
C LEU A 26 11.99 31.13 9.94
N VAL A 27 10.74 30.72 9.83
CA VAL A 27 9.74 30.78 10.88
C VAL A 27 9.68 29.42 11.59
N PRO A 28 9.78 29.39 12.93
CA PRO A 28 9.52 28.19 13.71
C PRO A 28 8.03 27.85 13.68
N VAL A 29 7.73 26.64 13.23
CA VAL A 29 6.38 26.07 13.18
C VAL A 29 6.35 24.80 14.01
N GLU A 30 5.29 24.63 14.77
CA GLU A 30 4.98 23.41 15.50
C GLU A 30 3.74 22.79 14.87
N VAL A 31 3.79 21.47 14.63
CA VAL A 31 2.65 20.75 14.05
C VAL A 31 2.29 19.57 14.92
N THR A 32 1.04 19.51 15.35
CA THR A 32 0.48 18.40 16.12
C THR A 32 -0.48 17.63 15.25
N VAL A 33 -0.17 16.34 15.01
CA VAL A 33 -1.03 15.42 14.27
C VAL A 33 -2.06 14.84 15.24
N LEU A 34 -3.33 15.17 15.04
CA LEU A 34 -4.40 14.80 15.96
C LEU A 34 -4.95 13.41 15.61
N ARG A 35 -5.66 13.31 14.47
CA ARG A 35 -6.40 12.11 14.06
C ARG A 35 -6.67 12.08 12.56
N ALA A 36 -7.04 10.93 12.02
CA ALA A 36 -7.58 10.78 10.68
C ALA A 36 -8.86 9.92 10.71
N HIS A 37 -9.84 10.27 9.87
CA HIS A 37 -11.10 9.53 9.67
C HIS A 37 -11.11 8.82 8.31
N ASP A 38 -12.01 7.85 8.20
CA ASP A 38 -12.27 7.06 7.00
C ASP A 38 -11.02 6.33 6.47
N VAL A 39 -10.11 5.98 7.40
CA VAL A 39 -8.86 5.30 7.11
C VAL A 39 -9.17 3.84 6.72
N PRO A 40 -8.72 3.37 5.54
CA PRO A 40 -9.07 2.05 5.06
C PRO A 40 -8.48 0.95 5.94
N HIS A 41 -9.27 -0.06 6.25
CA HIS A 41 -8.84 -1.27 6.95
C HIS A 41 -7.96 -2.14 6.05
N ILE A 42 -6.64 -2.03 6.21
CA ILE A 42 -5.69 -2.84 5.45
C ILE A 42 -5.16 -3.95 6.35
N LYS A 43 -5.57 -5.18 6.06
CA LYS A 43 -5.09 -6.37 6.78
C LYS A 43 -3.61 -6.64 6.44
N THR A 44 -2.84 -7.12 7.41
CA THR A 44 -1.54 -7.74 7.10
C THR A 44 -1.77 -9.13 6.50
N MET A 45 -0.77 -9.68 5.80
CA MET A 45 -0.85 -11.05 5.24
C MET A 45 -1.06 -12.11 6.35
N SER A 46 -0.64 -11.81 7.58
CA SER A 46 -0.86 -12.64 8.77
C SER A 46 -2.19 -12.39 9.49
N GLY A 47 -3.09 -11.56 8.94
CA GLY A 47 -4.37 -11.20 9.56
C GLY A 47 -4.27 -10.23 10.75
N GLY A 48 -3.06 -9.73 11.06
CA GLY A 48 -2.81 -8.74 12.10
C GLY A 48 -3.26 -7.32 11.73
N LYS A 49 -3.34 -6.47 12.76
CA LYS A 49 -3.69 -5.04 12.62
C LYS A 49 -2.47 -4.27 12.10
N ARG A 50 -2.68 -3.47 11.05
CA ARG A 50 -1.63 -2.64 10.45
C ARG A 50 -1.49 -1.30 11.19
N GLU A 51 -0.26 -0.80 11.27
CA GLU A 51 0.04 0.53 11.82
C GLU A 51 -0.01 1.60 10.73
N TYR A 52 -0.40 2.82 11.11
CA TYR A 52 -0.50 3.97 10.24
C TYR A 52 0.34 5.12 10.81
N PHE A 53 0.98 5.90 9.94
CA PHE A 53 1.75 7.07 10.35
C PHE A 53 1.66 8.18 9.31
N VAL A 54 1.89 9.42 9.75
CA VAL A 54 1.86 10.62 8.91
C VAL A 54 3.28 11.14 8.75
N THR A 55 3.65 11.50 7.53
CA THR A 55 4.87 12.26 7.27
C THR A 55 4.55 13.68 6.86
N ILE A 56 5.33 14.63 7.38
CA ILE A 56 5.28 16.04 7.01
C ILE A 56 6.62 16.40 6.36
N THR A 57 6.58 16.68 5.07
CA THR A 57 7.73 17.07 4.27
C THR A 57 7.72 18.56 4.03
N TYR A 58 8.85 19.23 4.26
CA TYR A 58 8.98 20.68 4.13
C TYR A 58 10.33 21.07 3.53
N ARG A 59 10.36 22.27 2.94
CA ARG A 59 11.58 22.88 2.40
C ARG A 59 12.17 23.85 3.42
N ALA A 60 13.20 23.39 4.11
CA ALA A 60 14.28 24.21 4.64
C ALA A 60 15.39 24.22 3.55
N PRO A 61 16.58 24.83 3.68
CA PRO A 61 17.61 24.84 2.60
C PRO A 61 17.90 23.48 1.92
N LYS A 62 17.56 22.36 2.57
CA LYS A 62 17.32 21.04 1.94
C LYS A 62 15.93 20.50 2.32
N LYS A 63 15.36 19.61 1.50
CA LYS A 63 14.11 18.88 1.79
C LYS A 63 14.28 18.07 3.08
N LYS A 64 13.38 18.29 4.05
CA LYS A 64 13.33 17.55 5.32
C LYS A 64 11.97 16.88 5.47
N THR A 65 11.94 15.75 6.17
CA THR A 65 10.72 15.02 6.47
C THR A 65 10.70 14.62 7.94
N LYS A 66 9.58 14.84 8.61
CA LYS A 66 9.30 14.36 9.97
C LYS A 66 8.15 13.36 9.90
N LYS A 67 8.15 12.36 10.80
CA LYS A 67 7.15 11.30 10.83
C LYS A 67 6.57 11.13 12.24
N THR A 68 5.30 10.78 12.33
CA THR A 68 4.67 10.31 13.57
C THR A 68 5.04 8.85 13.85
N ASN A 69 4.72 8.39 15.05
CA ASN A 69 4.74 6.98 15.44
C ASN A 69 3.63 6.23 14.69
N GLY A 70 3.81 4.92 14.55
CA GLY A 70 2.77 4.03 14.04
C GLY A 70 1.63 3.90 15.05
N VAL A 71 0.38 4.02 14.59
CA VAL A 71 -0.82 3.78 15.41
C VAL A 71 -1.74 2.79 14.72
N GLN A 72 -2.45 1.98 15.50
CA GLN A 72 -3.52 1.13 14.98
C GLN A 72 -4.84 1.91 14.91
N ILE A 73 -5.73 1.50 14.01
CA ILE A 73 -7.07 2.09 13.87
C ILE A 73 -8.09 1.40 14.78
N VAL A 74 -9.03 2.20 15.29
CA VAL A 74 -10.23 1.74 16.00
C VAL A 74 -11.44 2.15 15.15
N GLY A 75 -12.17 1.19 14.59
CA GLY A 75 -13.04 1.46 13.45
C GLY A 75 -12.22 2.04 12.29
N GLN A 76 -12.72 3.09 11.64
CA GLN A 76 -12.00 3.78 10.57
C GLN A 76 -11.17 5.00 11.04
N MET A 77 -10.90 5.09 12.35
CA MET A 77 -10.22 6.24 12.95
C MET A 77 -8.81 5.89 13.44
N ALA A 78 -7.83 6.70 13.04
CA ALA A 78 -6.47 6.70 13.58
C ALA A 78 -6.26 7.92 14.47
N VAL A 79 -5.71 7.76 15.67
CA VAL A 79 -5.47 8.86 16.63
C VAL A 79 -4.00 8.88 17.04
N TRP A 80 -3.31 10.00 16.81
CA TRP A 80 -1.91 10.19 17.16
C TRP A 80 -1.72 11.12 18.36
N ASN A 81 -2.42 12.25 18.39
CA ASN A 81 -2.18 13.36 19.32
C ASN A 81 -0.67 13.66 19.53
N GLN A 82 0.11 13.56 18.44
CA GLN A 82 1.56 13.61 18.50
C GLN A 82 2.05 14.96 17.99
N ARG A 83 2.78 15.66 18.87
CA ARG A 83 3.49 16.89 18.56
C ARG A 83 4.79 16.58 17.81
N LEU A 84 4.99 17.26 16.70
CA LEU A 84 6.23 17.26 15.93
C LEU A 84 6.86 18.66 16.05
N ASP A 85 8.06 18.72 16.63
CA ASP A 85 8.78 19.98 16.86
C ASP A 85 9.86 20.24 15.81
N GLY A 86 10.40 21.46 15.78
CA GLY A 86 11.61 21.78 15.00
C GLY A 86 11.38 21.92 13.49
N PHE A 87 10.20 22.39 13.06
CA PHE A 87 10.00 22.87 11.70
C PHE A 87 10.50 24.31 11.62
N PHE A 88 11.54 24.53 10.81
CA PHE A 88 12.03 25.87 10.48
C PHE A 88 11.83 26.05 8.98
N VAL A 89 10.85 26.86 8.61
CA VAL A 89 10.31 26.94 7.25
C VAL A 89 10.31 28.38 6.76
N GLN A 90 10.56 28.60 5.47
CA GLN A 90 10.37 29.92 4.87
C GLN A 90 8.86 30.23 4.87
N SER A 91 8.46 31.49 5.06
CA SER A 91 7.05 31.88 5.18
C SER A 91 6.19 31.53 3.94
N SER A 92 6.81 31.28 2.78
CA SER A 92 6.15 30.85 1.53
C SER A 92 6.26 29.35 1.24
N SER A 93 6.89 28.57 2.12
CA SER A 93 7.04 27.13 1.93
C SER A 93 5.73 26.38 2.12
N GLN A 94 5.49 25.37 1.29
CA GLN A 94 4.41 24.43 1.48
C GLN A 94 4.86 23.24 2.33
N LEU A 95 3.94 22.70 3.14
CA LEU A 95 4.09 21.42 3.81
C LEU A 95 3.35 20.35 3.00
N VAL A 96 4.02 19.25 2.72
CA VAL A 96 3.40 18.08 2.08
C VAL A 96 3.10 17.05 3.17
N LEU A 97 1.81 16.79 3.37
CA LEU A 97 1.27 15.83 4.30
C LEU A 97 1.02 14.53 3.57
N CYS A 98 1.56 13.41 4.05
CA CYS A 98 1.28 12.09 3.51
C CYS A 98 0.88 11.13 4.63
N LEU A 99 -0.23 10.42 4.46
CA LEU A 99 -0.65 9.33 5.34
C LEU A 99 -0.19 8.00 4.74
N TYR A 100 0.46 7.17 5.55
CA TYR A 100 0.94 5.86 5.15
C TYR A 100 0.38 4.74 6.02
N ALA A 101 0.19 3.57 5.41
CA ALA A 101 0.04 2.31 6.11
C ALA A 101 1.37 1.56 6.08
N LYS A 102 1.91 1.28 7.27
CA LYS A 102 3.25 0.71 7.47
C LYS A 102 3.34 -0.69 6.87
N ARG A 103 4.40 -0.96 6.11
CA ARG A 103 4.75 -2.30 5.64
C ARG A 103 6.08 -2.71 6.27
N LEU A 104 6.19 -3.98 6.64
CA LEU A 104 7.39 -4.50 7.30
C LEU A 104 8.54 -4.71 6.31
N SER A 105 8.21 -5.10 5.08
CA SER A 105 9.12 -5.61 4.05
C SER A 105 9.12 -4.79 2.75
N GLN A 106 8.20 -3.84 2.59
CA GLN A 106 8.05 -3.02 1.38
C GLN A 106 8.04 -1.53 1.71
N SER A 107 8.17 -0.68 0.69
CA SER A 107 7.88 0.74 0.84
C SER A 107 6.46 0.93 1.38
N ASP A 108 6.34 1.78 2.40
CA ASP A 108 5.07 2.04 3.06
C ASP A 108 3.98 2.45 2.06
N LEU A 109 2.77 1.97 2.29
CA LEU A 109 1.66 2.22 1.38
C LEU A 109 1.13 3.63 1.57
N LEU A 110 1.30 4.49 0.56
CA LEU A 110 0.70 5.82 0.54
C LEU A 110 -0.82 5.71 0.44
N ILE A 111 -1.52 6.17 1.48
CA ILE A 111 -2.98 6.22 1.54
C ILE A 111 -3.50 7.50 0.90
N GLY A 112 -2.82 8.62 1.17
CA GLY A 112 -3.21 9.90 0.59
C GLY A 112 -2.22 11.00 0.90
N THR A 113 -2.27 12.06 0.09
CA THR A 113 -1.38 13.22 0.17
C THR A 113 -2.14 14.53 0.08
N HIS A 114 -1.66 15.57 0.76
CA HIS A 114 -2.20 16.92 0.67
C HIS A 114 -1.08 17.95 0.81
N GLN A 115 -1.18 19.08 0.09
CA GLN A 115 -0.23 20.19 0.20
C GLN A 115 -0.89 21.35 0.91
N ILE A 116 -0.27 21.86 1.98
CA ILE A 116 -0.78 22.98 2.75
C ILE A 116 0.21 24.15 2.72
N THR A 117 -0.32 25.36 2.70
CA THR A 117 0.46 26.57 2.99
C THR A 117 0.45 26.81 4.50
N ILE A 118 1.57 27.24 5.07
CA ILE A 118 1.66 27.53 6.50
C ILE A 118 0.70 28.68 6.84
N PRO A 119 -0.20 28.53 7.83
CA PRO A 119 -1.13 29.58 8.21
C PRO A 119 -0.39 30.78 8.81
N VAL A 120 -0.95 31.98 8.67
CA VAL A 120 -0.35 33.22 9.20
C VAL A 120 -0.49 33.32 10.73
N LYS A 121 -1.47 32.61 11.30
CA LYS A 121 -1.75 32.52 12.74
C LYS A 121 -1.77 31.06 13.17
N SER A 122 -1.58 30.82 14.47
CA SER A 122 -1.76 29.49 15.05
C SER A 122 -3.22 29.06 14.91
N GLU A 123 -3.44 27.85 14.41
CA GLU A 123 -4.75 27.25 14.18
C GLU A 123 -4.79 25.84 14.77
N THR A 124 -5.94 25.44 15.31
CA THR A 124 -6.13 24.13 15.93
C THR A 124 -7.24 23.35 15.25
N ASN A 125 -7.12 22.03 15.20
CA ASN A 125 -8.14 21.12 14.68
C ASN A 125 -8.56 21.38 13.22
N ILE A 126 -7.59 21.74 12.36
CA ILE A 126 -7.77 21.98 10.92
C ILE A 126 -7.90 20.63 10.21
N SER A 127 -8.88 20.49 9.31
CA SER A 127 -9.10 19.27 8.53
C SER A 127 -8.62 19.38 7.07
N PHE A 128 -8.05 18.29 6.56
CA PHE A 128 -7.56 18.19 5.18
C PHE A 128 -8.02 16.89 4.54
N VAL A 129 -8.74 16.98 3.42
CA VAL A 129 -9.10 15.82 2.62
C VAL A 129 -7.89 15.39 1.79
N LEU A 130 -7.42 14.16 2.01
CA LEU A 130 -6.24 13.66 1.32
C LEU A 130 -6.59 13.23 -0.11
N SER A 131 -5.78 13.67 -1.07
CA SER A 131 -5.89 13.26 -2.48
C SER A 131 -5.16 11.94 -2.72
N HIS A 132 -5.65 11.14 -3.68
CA HIS A 132 -5.08 9.84 -4.04
C HIS A 132 -3.67 10.00 -4.62
N GLY A 133 -2.68 9.33 -4.02
CA GLY A 133 -1.32 9.29 -4.55
C GLY A 133 -1.29 8.58 -5.91
N HIS A 134 -0.58 9.14 -6.89
CA HIS A 134 -0.24 8.41 -8.11
C HIS A 134 0.77 7.29 -7.78
N GLY A 135 0.27 6.11 -7.47
CA GLY A 135 1.04 4.90 -7.17
C GLY A 135 0.12 3.77 -6.74
N GLN A 136 0.34 2.58 -7.26
CA GLN A 136 -0.51 1.38 -7.07
C GLN A 136 -0.92 1.17 -5.60
N ALA A 137 -2.21 1.35 -5.26
CA ALA A 137 -3.00 0.51 -4.35
C ALA A 137 -4.35 1.13 -3.93
N VAL A 138 -5.32 0.22 -3.73
CA VAL A 138 -6.55 0.29 -2.93
C VAL A 138 -7.29 1.63 -2.94
N GLN A 139 -8.38 1.71 -3.71
CA GLN A 139 -9.33 2.81 -3.61
C GLN A 139 -10.09 2.70 -2.27
N PRO A 140 -9.92 3.65 -1.33
CA PRO A 140 -10.84 3.73 -0.19
C PRO A 140 -12.23 4.11 -0.71
N THR A 141 -13.26 3.52 -0.14
CA THR A 141 -14.67 3.80 -0.48
C THR A 141 -15.10 5.22 -0.11
N GLU A 142 -14.36 5.89 0.78
CA GLU A 142 -14.63 7.25 1.27
C GLU A 142 -13.34 8.09 1.37
N PRO A 143 -13.42 9.42 1.21
CA PRO A 143 -12.25 10.30 1.22
C PRO A 143 -11.67 10.48 2.63
N VAL A 144 -10.41 10.06 2.82
CA VAL A 144 -9.69 10.17 4.11
C VAL A 144 -9.49 11.62 4.53
N THR A 145 -9.88 11.96 5.76
CA THR A 145 -9.74 13.31 6.33
C THR A 145 -8.73 13.34 7.49
N LEU A 146 -7.66 14.13 7.37
CA LEU A 146 -6.61 14.30 8.38
C LEU A 146 -6.80 15.59 9.18
N TYR A 147 -6.62 15.53 10.51
CA TYR A 147 -6.76 16.65 11.44
C TYR A 147 -5.43 17.04 12.08
N LEU A 148 -5.10 18.33 12.05
CA LEU A 148 -3.83 18.89 12.56
C LEU A 148 -4.07 20.15 13.40
N SER A 149 -3.14 20.47 14.29
CA SER A 149 -2.99 21.81 14.87
C SER A 149 -1.62 22.35 14.47
N ILE A 150 -1.54 23.61 14.06
CA ILE A 150 -0.32 24.27 13.63
C ILE A 150 -0.14 25.54 14.46
N ALA A 151 0.96 25.62 15.21
CA ALA A 151 1.33 26.84 15.95
C ALA A 151 2.51 27.52 15.25
N VAL A 152 2.36 28.83 15.03
CA VAL A 152 3.37 29.66 14.35
C VAL A 152 3.87 30.72 15.33
N SER A 153 5.15 30.67 15.67
CA SER A 153 5.73 31.67 16.57
C SER A 153 6.25 32.86 15.74
N THR A 154 5.47 33.94 15.73
CA THR A 154 5.92 35.21 15.17
C THR A 154 6.73 35.97 16.22
N ASN A 155 8.04 36.09 16.01
CA ASN A 155 8.85 37.06 16.75
C ASN A 155 8.39 38.49 16.37
N ARG A 156 7.49 39.07 17.16
CA ARG A 156 7.35 40.52 17.29
C ARG A 156 7.41 40.87 18.77
N THR A 157 8.59 41.32 19.19
CA THR A 157 8.75 42.16 20.37
C THR A 157 7.98 43.47 20.17
N SER A 158 7.03 43.74 21.06
CA SER A 158 6.69 45.11 21.47
C SER A 158 6.26 45.08 22.92
N LEU A 159 7.08 45.69 23.77
CA LEU A 159 6.72 46.18 25.09
C LEU A 159 5.49 47.10 24.96
N THR A 160 4.47 46.90 25.79
CA THR A 160 3.97 47.86 26.81
C THR A 160 2.65 47.36 27.41
N ASP A 161 2.50 47.63 28.70
CA ASP A 161 1.30 47.59 29.56
C ASP A 161 0.80 46.26 30.14
N SER A 162 1.26 46.03 31.38
CA SER A 162 0.49 45.37 32.44
C SER A 162 -0.87 46.07 32.65
N PRO A 163 -1.91 45.39 33.17
CA PRO A 163 -2.02 45.34 34.64
C PRO A 163 -2.62 44.06 35.26
N LYS A 164 -2.12 43.81 36.49
CA LYS A 164 -2.79 43.28 37.70
C LYS A 164 -2.99 41.76 37.90
N ILE A 165 -2.27 41.28 38.91
CA ILE A 165 -2.59 40.18 39.85
C ILE A 165 -3.70 40.67 40.81
N PRO A 166 -4.65 39.82 41.26
CA PRO A 166 -4.51 39.08 42.54
C PRO A 166 -4.90 37.59 42.41
N THR A 167 -4.02 36.64 42.75
CA THR A 167 -3.79 35.98 44.07
C THR A 167 -4.77 34.83 44.36
N GLU A 168 -4.15 33.71 44.77
CA GLU A 168 -4.66 32.62 45.64
C GLU A 168 -5.51 31.49 45.05
N GLY A 169 -5.13 30.26 45.41
CA GLY A 169 -6.07 29.15 45.61
C GLY A 169 -5.80 27.86 44.82
N ASP A 170 -5.00 26.99 45.43
CA ASP A 170 -5.17 25.54 45.48
C ASP A 170 -4.90 24.60 44.28
N GLU A 171 -4.31 23.48 44.69
CA GLU A 171 -3.82 22.27 44.04
C GLU A 171 -4.91 21.51 43.25
N PRO A 172 -4.59 20.88 42.10
CA PRO A 172 -5.55 20.05 41.37
C PRO A 172 -5.56 18.59 41.86
N PRO A 173 -6.73 17.95 42.08
CA PRO A 173 -6.82 16.54 42.42
C PRO A 173 -6.77 15.62 41.20
N ALA A 174 -6.30 14.40 41.42
CA ALA A 174 -6.18 13.31 40.45
C ALA A 174 -7.53 12.87 39.84
N PRO A 175 -7.58 12.40 38.58
CA PRO A 175 -8.79 11.87 38.00
C PRO A 175 -9.03 10.39 38.34
N LEU A 176 -10.25 10.15 38.82
CA LEU A 176 -10.88 8.88 39.15
C LEU A 176 -11.13 8.00 37.92
N ILE A 177 -10.87 6.70 38.10
CA ILE A 177 -11.29 5.59 37.24
C ILE A 177 -12.82 5.39 37.41
N PRO A 178 -13.60 5.11 36.34
CA PRO A 178 -14.92 4.51 36.49
C PRO A 178 -14.91 3.02 36.15
N SER A 179 -15.64 2.30 36.99
CA SER A 179 -15.78 0.86 37.14
C SER A 179 -16.55 0.16 36.01
N SER A 180 -16.24 -1.11 35.83
CA SER A 180 -17.00 -2.11 35.06
C SER A 180 -18.37 -2.36 35.67
N ASP A 181 -19.39 -2.48 34.82
CA ASP A 181 -20.59 -3.26 35.14
C ASP A 181 -21.03 -4.12 33.95
N HIS A 182 -21.54 -5.29 34.34
CA HIS A 182 -21.85 -6.48 33.56
C HIS A 182 -22.85 -6.29 32.41
N LEU A 183 -22.62 -7.00 31.29
CA LEU A 183 -23.69 -7.53 30.45
C LEU A 183 -23.30 -8.90 29.88
N LEU A 184 -24.02 -9.92 30.35
CA LEU A 184 -24.02 -11.29 29.84
C LEU A 184 -24.64 -11.30 28.43
N VAL A 185 -23.97 -11.93 27.46
CA VAL A 185 -24.60 -12.37 26.21
C VAL A 185 -24.37 -13.87 26.04
N GLN A 186 -25.49 -14.57 25.86
CA GLN A 186 -25.62 -16.02 25.82
C GLN A 186 -24.98 -16.66 24.58
N SER A 187 -24.45 -17.85 24.81
CA SER A 187 -23.93 -18.83 23.85
C SER A 187 -25.04 -19.40 22.96
N SER A 188 -24.77 -19.52 21.65
CA SER A 188 -25.44 -20.49 20.77
C SER A 188 -24.44 -21.23 19.86
N ALA A 189 -24.70 -22.54 19.73
CA ALA A 189 -23.97 -23.71 19.22
C ALA A 189 -22.91 -23.59 18.07
N PRO A 190 -21.93 -24.54 18.01
CA PRO A 190 -20.95 -24.65 16.93
C PRO A 190 -21.44 -25.48 15.73
N MET A 191 -20.95 -25.14 14.52
CA MET A 191 -21.14 -25.88 13.27
C MET A 191 -20.43 -27.25 13.25
N PRO A 192 -20.86 -28.21 12.40
CA PRO A 192 -20.27 -29.55 12.36
C PRO A 192 -18.88 -29.50 11.70
N GLN A 193 -17.86 -30.04 12.40
CA GLN A 193 -16.52 -30.22 11.84
C GLN A 193 -16.36 -31.64 11.27
N ASP A 194 -15.79 -31.71 10.07
CA ASP A 194 -15.48 -32.94 9.35
C ASP A 194 -14.37 -33.73 10.10
N PRO A 195 -14.57 -35.02 10.43
CA PRO A 195 -13.61 -35.82 11.21
C PRO A 195 -12.25 -36.03 10.52
N ALA A 196 -12.13 -35.80 9.21
CA ALA A 196 -10.86 -35.95 8.48
C ALA A 196 -9.90 -34.76 8.73
N GLU A 197 -10.41 -33.52 8.82
CA GLU A 197 -9.61 -32.33 9.10
C GLU A 197 -9.06 -32.34 10.53
N THR A 198 -9.84 -32.82 11.49
CA THR A 198 -9.42 -32.89 12.90
C THR A 198 -8.30 -33.90 13.14
N SER A 199 -8.16 -34.94 12.31
CA SER A 199 -7.04 -35.90 12.38
C SER A 199 -5.71 -35.30 11.91
N LEU A 200 -5.73 -34.57 10.78
CA LEU A 200 -4.55 -33.90 10.24
C LEU A 200 -4.07 -32.75 11.14
N VAL A 201 -5.00 -31.96 11.68
CA VAL A 201 -4.69 -30.86 12.60
C VAL A 201 -4.16 -31.38 13.94
N LYS A 202 -4.67 -32.52 14.44
CA LYS A 202 -4.11 -33.17 15.64
C LYS A 202 -2.72 -33.75 15.39
N LYS A 203 -2.50 -34.38 14.24
CA LYS A 203 -1.17 -34.89 13.87
C LYS A 203 -0.16 -33.75 13.71
N ALA A 204 -0.55 -32.67 13.03
CA ALA A 204 0.27 -31.46 12.91
C ALA A 204 0.58 -30.81 14.26
N ARG A 205 -0.37 -30.80 15.21
CA ARG A 205 -0.12 -30.34 16.58
C ARG A 205 0.87 -31.22 17.33
N VAL A 206 0.72 -32.55 17.25
CA VAL A 206 1.66 -33.48 17.90
C VAL A 206 3.07 -33.38 17.29
N ASP A 207 3.16 -33.18 15.98
CA ASP A 207 4.43 -32.96 15.29
C ASP A 207 5.04 -31.58 15.64
N LEU A 208 4.21 -30.56 15.86
CA LEU A 208 4.62 -29.23 16.33
C LEU A 208 5.09 -29.26 17.79
N ASP A 209 4.36 -29.95 18.67
CA ASP A 209 4.73 -30.13 20.08
C ASP A 209 6.03 -30.95 20.20
N ARG A 210 6.24 -31.96 19.33
CA ARG A 210 7.53 -32.67 19.21
C ARG A 210 8.66 -31.79 18.70
N ALA A 211 8.37 -30.90 17.74
CA ALA A 211 9.37 -29.95 17.25
C ALA A 211 9.74 -28.93 18.33
N ASP A 212 8.78 -28.50 19.15
CA ASP A 212 8.98 -27.60 20.29
C ASP A 212 9.75 -28.28 21.44
N GLU A 213 9.52 -29.57 21.73
CA GLU A 213 10.33 -30.35 22.68
C GLU A 213 11.78 -30.53 22.19
N VAL A 214 11.97 -30.79 20.90
CA VAL A 214 13.31 -30.85 20.28
C VAL A 214 13.98 -29.48 20.32
N ASN A 215 13.24 -28.40 20.10
CA ASN A 215 13.72 -27.01 20.18
C ASN A 215 14.09 -26.60 21.62
N GLU A 216 13.33 -27.06 22.63
CA GLU A 216 13.67 -26.87 24.05
C GLU A 216 14.93 -27.66 24.44
N SER A 217 15.10 -28.88 23.92
CA SER A 217 16.31 -29.68 24.15
C SER A 217 17.55 -29.07 23.50
N ILE A 218 17.38 -28.43 22.34
CA ILE A 218 18.42 -27.69 21.62
C ILE A 218 18.82 -26.41 22.37
N ASN A 219 17.85 -25.70 22.96
CA ASN A 219 18.09 -24.51 23.79
C ASN A 219 18.72 -24.80 25.16
N ARG A 220 18.74 -26.07 25.59
CA ARG A 220 19.46 -26.52 26.81
C ARG A 220 20.93 -26.86 26.57
N SER A 221 21.38 -26.89 25.31
CA SER A 221 22.80 -27.05 25.00
C SER A 221 23.57 -25.80 25.41
N ASN A 222 24.84 -25.92 25.79
CA ASN A 222 25.65 -24.73 26.03
C ASN A 222 25.62 -23.84 24.75
N THR A 223 25.49 -22.52 24.91
CA THR A 223 25.29 -21.57 23.78
C THR A 223 26.39 -21.69 22.73
N TRP A 224 27.57 -22.13 23.19
CA TRP A 224 28.72 -22.53 22.41
C TRP A 224 28.46 -23.69 21.42
N GLU A 225 28.08 -24.88 21.89
CA GLU A 225 27.77 -26.05 21.05
C GLU A 225 26.62 -25.75 20.10
N GLY A 226 25.64 -24.95 20.55
CA GLY A 226 24.56 -24.48 19.71
C GLY A 226 25.08 -23.68 18.51
N ALA A 227 25.95 -22.69 18.74
CA ALA A 227 26.53 -21.88 17.67
C ALA A 227 27.42 -22.72 16.73
N VAL A 228 28.30 -23.56 17.28
CA VAL A 228 29.18 -24.44 16.49
C VAL A 228 28.37 -25.38 15.60
N ARG A 229 27.31 -26.00 16.14
CA ARG A 229 26.45 -26.93 15.41
C ARG A 229 25.71 -26.25 14.26
N ARG A 230 25.18 -25.03 14.47
CA ARG A 230 24.46 -24.28 13.43
C ARG A 230 25.38 -23.84 12.31
N ILE A 231 26.58 -23.36 12.64
CA ILE A 231 27.55 -22.91 11.63
C ILE A 231 28.12 -24.11 10.86
N LYS A 232 28.30 -25.26 11.52
CA LYS A 232 28.58 -26.53 10.85
C LYS A 232 27.47 -26.89 9.86
N TRP A 233 26.21 -26.79 10.27
CA TRP A 233 25.07 -27.08 9.39
C TRP A 233 25.02 -26.17 8.16
N VAL A 234 25.28 -24.87 8.32
CA VAL A 234 25.40 -23.92 7.22
C VAL A 234 26.52 -24.32 6.26
N MET A 235 27.69 -24.69 6.78
CA MET A 235 28.82 -25.17 5.98
C MET A 235 28.48 -26.44 5.19
N ASP A 236 27.89 -27.44 5.82
CA ASP A 236 27.56 -28.72 5.20
C ASP A 236 26.50 -28.54 4.10
N THR A 237 25.46 -27.73 4.37
CA THR A 237 24.32 -27.53 3.46
C THR A 237 24.68 -26.66 2.25
N LEU A 238 25.58 -25.68 2.42
CA LEU A 238 25.96 -24.73 1.35
C LEU A 238 27.23 -25.13 0.60
N SER A 239 27.67 -26.38 0.73
CA SER A 239 28.75 -26.94 -0.08
C SER A 239 28.59 -26.74 -1.60
N PRO A 240 27.38 -26.66 -2.21
CA PRO A 240 27.23 -26.36 -3.63
C PRO A 240 27.44 -24.89 -3.99
N VAL A 241 27.43 -23.96 -3.03
CA VAL A 241 27.52 -22.51 -3.30
C VAL A 241 28.98 -22.07 -3.30
N ALA A 242 29.57 -22.02 -4.50
CA ALA A 242 30.95 -21.60 -4.71
C ALA A 242 31.22 -20.19 -4.13
N GLY A 243 32.24 -20.07 -3.27
CA GLY A 243 32.63 -18.83 -2.59
C GLY A 243 32.18 -18.73 -1.12
N LEU A 244 31.04 -19.33 -0.75
CA LEU A 244 30.58 -19.42 0.63
C LEU A 244 31.26 -20.56 1.41
N HIS A 245 31.55 -21.67 0.73
CA HIS A 245 32.17 -22.85 1.36
C HIS A 245 33.51 -22.55 2.07
N PRO A 246 34.49 -21.82 1.50
CA PRO A 246 35.75 -21.54 2.18
C PRO A 246 35.58 -20.70 3.45
N ILE A 247 34.66 -19.72 3.45
CA ILE A 247 34.46 -18.84 4.61
C ILE A 247 33.63 -19.50 5.69
N ALA A 248 32.64 -20.31 5.32
CA ALA A 248 31.90 -21.16 6.26
C ALA A 248 32.82 -22.18 6.92
N GLN A 249 33.73 -22.78 6.15
CA GLN A 249 34.75 -23.69 6.67
C GLN A 249 35.70 -22.97 7.65
N MET A 250 36.09 -21.73 7.36
CA MET A 250 36.92 -20.94 8.27
C MET A 250 36.16 -20.64 9.58
N ALA A 251 34.94 -20.11 9.49
CA ALA A 251 34.10 -19.81 10.65
C ALA A 251 33.88 -21.03 11.55
N TYR A 252 33.57 -22.19 10.94
CA TYR A 252 33.45 -23.46 11.67
C TYR A 252 34.76 -23.86 12.34
N ARG A 253 35.90 -23.80 11.62
CA ARG A 253 37.21 -24.17 12.17
C ARG A 253 37.60 -23.30 13.36
N VAL A 254 37.52 -21.97 13.22
CA VAL A 254 37.92 -21.04 14.28
C VAL A 254 37.05 -21.23 15.52
N LEU A 255 35.74 -21.48 15.34
CA LEU A 255 34.88 -21.83 16.46
C LEU A 255 35.28 -23.19 17.04
N SER A 256 35.36 -24.26 16.25
CA SER A 256 35.60 -25.62 16.76
C SER A 256 36.89 -25.83 17.59
N VAL A 257 37.85 -24.90 17.50
CA VAL A 257 39.16 -24.98 18.19
C VAL A 257 39.11 -24.48 19.65
N ILE A 258 38.00 -23.89 20.13
CA ILE A 258 37.90 -23.46 21.54
C ILE A 258 37.82 -24.71 22.47
N PRO A 259 38.83 -24.99 23.32
CA PRO A 259 38.89 -26.21 24.14
C PRO A 259 37.82 -26.28 25.25
N GLU A 260 37.43 -27.50 25.67
CA GLU A 260 36.51 -27.75 26.79
C GLU A 260 36.98 -27.09 28.11
N GLU A 261 38.29 -27.01 28.38
CA GLU A 261 38.85 -26.33 29.55
C GLU A 261 38.61 -24.81 29.56
N LEU A 262 38.46 -24.20 28.38
CA LEU A 262 38.15 -22.78 28.18
C LEU A 262 36.64 -22.52 28.31
N SER A 263 35.81 -23.49 27.92
CA SER A 263 34.33 -23.43 28.08
C SER A 263 33.89 -23.20 29.54
N LYS A 264 34.64 -23.75 30.51
CA LYS A 264 34.39 -23.57 31.96
C LYS A 264 34.73 -22.17 32.46
N GLN A 265 35.63 -21.44 31.79
CA GLN A 265 35.96 -20.04 32.13
C GLN A 265 34.97 -19.04 31.51
N TYR A 266 34.50 -19.28 30.28
CA TYR A 266 33.54 -18.39 29.60
C TYR A 266 32.13 -18.39 30.19
N GLN A 267 31.70 -19.49 30.83
CA GLN A 267 30.38 -19.55 31.49
C GLN A 267 30.23 -18.56 32.66
N ARG A 268 31.34 -17.98 33.15
CA ARG A 268 31.35 -17.01 34.24
C ARG A 268 31.41 -15.55 33.77
N ASP A 269 31.56 -15.31 32.47
CA ASP A 269 31.69 -13.99 31.87
C ASP A 269 30.46 -13.69 31.00
N ASP A 270 29.58 -12.81 31.50
CA ASP A 270 28.31 -12.46 30.84
C ASP A 270 28.51 -11.79 29.48
N ASN A 271 29.66 -11.14 29.26
CA ASN A 271 29.95 -10.43 28.02
C ASN A 271 30.29 -11.41 26.89
N ILE A 272 31.11 -12.42 27.19
CA ILE A 272 31.40 -13.49 26.24
C ILE A 272 30.15 -14.36 26.01
N ARG A 273 29.36 -14.60 27.06
CA ARG A 273 28.08 -15.31 26.92
C ARG A 273 27.12 -14.57 26.00
N THR A 274 27.06 -13.24 26.09
CA THR A 274 26.25 -12.39 25.21
C THR A 274 26.70 -12.51 23.76
N LEU A 275 28.01 -12.45 23.50
CA LEU A 275 28.54 -12.58 22.15
C LEU A 275 28.26 -13.96 21.53
N LEU A 276 28.46 -15.03 22.30
CA LEU A 276 28.14 -16.40 21.87
C LEU A 276 26.65 -16.60 21.61
N LYS A 277 25.79 -15.99 22.43
CA LYS A 277 24.35 -15.98 22.20
C LYS A 277 24.00 -15.21 20.91
N SER A 278 24.61 -14.06 20.68
CA SER A 278 24.43 -13.29 19.43
C SER A 278 24.83 -14.11 18.19
N MET A 279 25.93 -14.86 18.25
CA MET A 279 26.33 -15.79 17.18
C MET A 279 25.31 -16.91 16.99
N HIS A 280 24.87 -17.55 18.08
CA HIS A 280 23.86 -18.61 18.04
C HIS A 280 22.57 -18.11 17.39
N ASP A 281 22.06 -16.98 17.87
CA ASP A 281 20.82 -16.39 17.43
C ASP A 281 20.92 -15.91 15.97
N ALA A 282 22.09 -15.40 15.53
CA ALA A 282 22.33 -14.99 14.14
C ALA A 282 22.00 -16.10 13.13
N PHE A 283 22.27 -17.37 13.48
CA PHE A 283 22.06 -18.52 12.60
C PHE A 283 20.88 -19.40 13.01
N ASP A 284 19.97 -18.90 13.83
CA ASP A 284 18.81 -19.69 14.28
C ASP A 284 17.85 -20.04 13.13
N PHE A 285 17.83 -19.23 12.07
CA PHE A 285 17.06 -19.53 10.84
C PHE A 285 17.55 -20.78 10.10
N ALA A 286 18.80 -21.20 10.33
CA ALA A 286 19.44 -22.34 9.65
C ALA A 286 18.89 -23.70 10.11
N ILE A 287 17.93 -23.74 11.05
CA ILE A 287 17.21 -24.96 11.45
C ILE A 287 16.44 -25.55 10.26
N HIS A 288 15.93 -24.70 9.37
CA HIS A 288 15.14 -25.13 8.24
C HIS A 288 16.04 -25.36 7.02
N GLU A 289 16.28 -26.62 6.68
CA GLU A 289 17.13 -27.05 5.56
C GLU A 289 16.73 -26.40 4.23
N ASP A 290 15.43 -26.22 4.00
CA ASP A 290 14.88 -25.61 2.79
C ASP A 290 15.31 -24.14 2.62
N THR A 291 15.44 -23.39 3.71
CA THR A 291 15.85 -21.98 3.70
C THR A 291 17.27 -21.83 3.16
N LEU A 292 18.16 -22.77 3.50
CA LEU A 292 19.54 -22.75 3.02
C LEU A 292 19.64 -23.29 1.58
N LYS A 293 18.89 -24.35 1.25
CA LYS A 293 18.89 -24.93 -0.11
C LYS A 293 18.32 -23.99 -1.16
N SER A 294 17.41 -23.08 -0.77
CA SER A 294 16.84 -22.10 -1.69
C SER A 294 17.77 -20.93 -2.04
N ILE A 295 18.94 -20.82 -1.41
CA ILE A 295 19.86 -19.71 -1.64
C ILE A 295 20.58 -19.88 -2.98
N GLU A 296 20.24 -19.02 -3.94
CA GLU A 296 20.92 -19.04 -5.25
C GLU A 296 22.37 -18.55 -5.15
N PRO A 297 23.31 -19.18 -5.88
CA PRO A 297 24.68 -18.69 -5.99
C PRO A 297 24.72 -17.26 -6.58
N LYS A 298 25.44 -16.35 -5.92
CA LYS A 298 25.54 -14.91 -6.25
C LYS A 298 24.29 -14.07 -5.96
N SER A 299 23.32 -14.60 -5.23
CA SER A 299 22.19 -13.81 -4.72
C SER A 299 22.63 -12.82 -3.62
N LYS A 300 21.81 -11.79 -3.37
CA LYS A 300 22.05 -10.88 -2.24
C LYS A 300 21.99 -11.59 -0.90
N GLN A 301 21.18 -12.66 -0.78
CA GLN A 301 21.17 -13.53 0.40
C GLN A 301 22.51 -14.24 0.61
N ALA A 302 23.13 -14.74 -0.46
CA ALA A 302 24.46 -15.34 -0.37
C ALA A 302 25.53 -14.32 0.05
N GLU A 303 25.44 -13.07 -0.44
CA GLU A 303 26.31 -11.97 -0.01
C GLU A 303 26.13 -11.64 1.48
N ILE A 304 24.89 -11.49 1.96
CA ILE A 304 24.61 -11.17 3.36
C ILE A 304 25.06 -12.32 4.27
N LEU A 305 24.82 -13.57 3.86
CA LEU A 305 25.27 -14.73 4.60
C LEU A 305 26.80 -14.81 4.70
N THR A 306 27.52 -14.36 3.66
CA THR A 306 28.98 -14.23 3.68
C THR A 306 29.43 -13.23 4.76
N LEU A 307 28.75 -12.08 4.87
CA LEU A 307 29.03 -11.08 5.91
C LEU A 307 28.78 -11.63 7.31
N MET A 308 27.68 -12.36 7.51
CA MET A 308 27.39 -13.01 8.79
C MET A 308 28.49 -14.02 9.19
N LEU A 309 29.00 -14.80 8.24
CA LEU A 309 30.11 -15.73 8.49
C LEU A 309 31.43 -15.01 8.78
N GLN A 310 31.66 -13.83 8.19
CA GLN A 310 32.79 -12.96 8.52
C GLN A 310 32.70 -12.37 9.93
N ASP A 311 31.50 -11.97 10.36
CA ASP A 311 31.27 -11.50 11.73
C ASP A 311 31.58 -12.60 12.73
N VAL A 312 31.19 -13.84 12.45
CA VAL A 312 31.55 -15.00 13.28
C VAL A 312 33.07 -15.13 13.40
N CYS A 313 33.81 -15.05 12.30
CA CYS A 313 35.28 -15.10 12.34
C CYS A 313 35.83 -13.97 13.22
N SER A 314 35.35 -12.74 13.03
CA SER A 314 35.78 -11.55 13.79
C SER A 314 35.51 -11.70 15.29
N CYS A 315 34.34 -12.22 15.65
CA CYS A 315 34.00 -12.50 17.03
C CYS A 315 34.86 -13.63 17.62
N SER A 316 35.20 -14.64 16.82
CA SER A 316 36.05 -15.74 17.26
C SER A 316 37.50 -15.29 17.47
N ASP A 317 38.03 -14.42 16.60
CA ASP A 317 39.36 -13.79 16.76
C ASP A 317 39.41 -12.93 18.03
N PHE A 318 38.33 -12.19 18.31
CA PHE A 318 38.19 -11.43 19.54
C PHE A 318 38.20 -12.33 20.77
N ILE A 319 37.39 -13.39 20.79
CA ILE A 319 37.33 -14.37 21.89
C ILE A 319 38.71 -15.04 22.12
N GLN A 320 39.41 -15.38 21.04
CA GLN A 320 40.74 -16.00 21.13
C GLN A 320 41.80 -15.02 21.66
N SER A 321 41.71 -13.74 21.29
CA SER A 321 42.57 -12.68 21.81
C SER A 321 42.28 -12.38 23.27
N TYR A 322 41.01 -12.41 23.66
CA TYR A 322 40.53 -12.19 25.02
C TYR A 322 41.10 -13.22 26.02
N THR A 323 41.44 -14.43 25.55
CA THR A 323 41.84 -15.55 26.41
C THR A 323 43.32 -15.89 26.45
N LYS A 324 44.08 -15.50 25.43
CA LYS A 324 45.53 -15.71 25.43
C LYS A 324 46.27 -14.82 26.44
N ASP A 325 45.64 -13.77 26.95
CA ASP A 325 46.29 -12.79 27.82
C ASP A 325 45.62 -12.73 29.21
N SER A 326 46.03 -13.63 30.11
CA SER A 326 45.54 -13.69 31.49
C SER A 326 45.84 -12.44 32.32
N LYS A 327 46.84 -11.64 31.90
CA LYS A 327 47.20 -10.34 32.49
C LYS A 327 46.37 -9.20 31.90
N PHE A 328 45.93 -9.30 30.64
CA PHE A 328 44.94 -8.40 30.05
C PHE A 328 43.62 -8.51 30.80
N LEU A 329 43.12 -9.71 31.07
CA LEU A 329 41.86 -9.88 31.82
C LEU A 329 41.93 -9.22 33.21
N THR A 330 43.05 -9.30 33.92
CA THR A 330 43.21 -8.71 35.27
C THR A 330 43.52 -7.21 35.29
N ARG A 331 44.13 -6.66 34.22
CA ARG A 331 44.55 -5.24 34.14
C ARG A 331 43.54 -4.37 33.39
N THR A 332 42.84 -4.95 32.43
CA THR A 332 41.80 -4.32 31.60
C THR A 332 40.44 -4.31 32.32
N LEU A 333 40.07 -5.34 33.11
CA LEU A 333 38.87 -5.28 33.97
C LEU A 333 38.93 -4.12 34.99
N LYS A 334 40.12 -3.78 35.48
CA LYS A 334 40.28 -2.73 36.50
C LYS A 334 40.26 -1.32 35.93
N ASN A 335 40.62 -1.12 34.65
CA ASN A 335 40.87 0.22 34.08
C ASN A 335 40.17 0.51 32.73
N MET A 336 39.47 -0.45 32.10
CA MET A 336 38.98 -0.32 30.72
C MET A 336 37.57 -0.90 30.47
N GLY A 337 36.74 -1.05 31.51
CA GLY A 337 35.42 -1.70 31.41
C GLY A 337 34.51 -1.22 30.26
N SER A 338 34.63 0.04 29.81
CA SER A 338 33.82 0.58 28.71
C SER A 338 34.24 0.11 27.30
N GLY A 339 35.53 -0.14 27.03
CA GLY A 339 36.01 -0.40 25.66
C GLY A 339 35.82 -1.85 25.18
N VAL A 340 35.88 -2.80 26.12
CA VAL A 340 35.57 -4.22 25.84
C VAL A 340 34.07 -4.39 25.62
N GLU A 341 33.25 -3.74 26.45
CA GLU A 341 31.79 -3.73 26.32
C GLU A 341 31.36 -3.13 24.98
N GLU A 342 31.93 -1.97 24.61
CA GLU A 342 31.69 -1.32 23.31
C GLU A 342 32.03 -2.25 22.14
N LYS A 343 33.17 -2.95 22.19
CA LYS A 343 33.55 -3.87 21.11
C LYS A 343 32.63 -5.08 20.99
N ILE A 344 32.17 -5.62 22.11
CA ILE A 344 31.21 -6.74 22.15
C ILE A 344 29.83 -6.28 21.65
N GLN A 345 29.43 -5.07 22.02
CA GLN A 345 28.20 -4.45 21.55
C GLN A 345 28.25 -4.21 20.04
N ASP A 346 29.35 -3.71 19.50
CA ASP A 346 29.54 -3.50 18.05
C ASP A 346 29.43 -4.82 17.29
N LEU A 347 30.14 -5.86 17.74
CA LEU A 347 30.13 -7.18 17.12
C LEU A 347 28.74 -7.84 17.19
N SER A 348 28.06 -7.71 18.33
CA SER A 348 26.69 -8.21 18.49
C SER A 348 25.70 -7.46 17.60
N THR A 349 25.87 -6.15 17.47
CA THR A 349 25.01 -5.30 16.62
C THR A 349 25.17 -5.67 15.15
N ALA A 350 26.41 -5.90 14.69
CA ALA A 350 26.68 -6.35 13.32
C ALA A 350 25.98 -7.68 13.00
N LEU A 351 26.09 -8.69 13.89
CA LEU A 351 25.41 -9.97 13.73
C LEU A 351 23.88 -9.83 13.66
N ILE A 352 23.29 -8.98 14.50
CA ILE A 352 21.85 -8.70 14.52
C ILE A 352 21.41 -8.00 13.24
N GLU A 353 22.16 -7.01 12.78
CA GLU A 353 21.85 -6.25 11.57
C GLU A 353 21.94 -7.11 10.31
N HIS A 354 22.99 -7.91 10.17
CA HIS A 354 23.11 -8.82 9.02
C HIS A 354 22.07 -9.94 9.06
N ARG A 355 21.73 -10.51 10.23
CA ARG A 355 20.60 -11.44 10.37
C ARG A 355 19.29 -10.80 9.90
N ARG A 356 19.01 -9.57 10.34
CA ARG A 356 17.81 -8.84 9.94
C ARG A 356 17.78 -8.64 8.42
N ALA A 357 18.88 -8.16 7.84
CA ALA A 357 19.00 -7.96 6.39
C ALA A 357 18.77 -9.26 5.60
N PHE A 358 19.26 -10.39 6.10
CA PHE A 358 19.06 -11.70 5.49
C PHE A 358 17.56 -12.09 5.47
N LEU A 359 16.87 -11.96 6.60
CA LEU A 359 15.46 -12.28 6.72
C LEU A 359 14.57 -11.31 5.93
N ASP A 360 14.87 -10.01 5.96
CA ASP A 360 14.14 -9.00 5.20
C ASP A 360 14.22 -9.29 3.68
N HIS A 361 15.41 -9.67 3.19
CA HIS A 361 15.56 -10.06 1.80
C HIS A 361 14.77 -11.33 1.44
N ALA A 362 14.70 -12.31 2.35
CA ALA A 362 13.90 -13.51 2.16
C ALA A 362 12.40 -13.20 2.06
N VAL A 363 11.89 -12.32 2.91
CA VAL A 363 10.50 -11.87 2.88
C VAL A 363 10.19 -11.12 1.58
N VAL A 364 11.05 -10.17 1.18
CA VAL A 364 10.88 -9.43 -0.08
C VAL A 364 10.83 -10.38 -1.28
N THR A 365 11.73 -11.36 -1.33
CA THR A 365 11.77 -12.35 -2.42
C THR A 365 10.48 -13.15 -2.47
N ALA A 366 10.01 -13.67 -1.33
CA ALA A 366 8.76 -14.41 -1.25
C ALA A 366 7.54 -13.59 -1.70
N GLU A 367 7.47 -12.32 -1.32
CA GLU A 367 6.40 -11.41 -1.74
C GLU A 367 6.42 -11.12 -3.23
N VAL A 368 7.60 -10.90 -3.82
CA VAL A 368 7.75 -10.70 -5.26
C VAL A 368 7.33 -11.94 -6.03
N THR A 369 7.78 -13.12 -5.61
CA THR A 369 7.40 -14.39 -6.24
C THR A 369 5.90 -14.64 -6.13
N ALA A 370 5.30 -14.43 -4.95
CA ALA A 370 3.86 -14.53 -4.76
C ALA A 370 3.09 -13.57 -5.69
N PHE A 371 3.53 -12.33 -5.82
CA PHE A 371 2.92 -11.37 -6.74
C PHE A 371 3.02 -11.81 -8.20
N GLN A 372 4.18 -12.33 -8.62
CA GLN A 372 4.36 -12.87 -9.98
C GLN A 372 3.45 -14.05 -10.25
N ILE A 373 3.31 -14.97 -9.30
CA ILE A 373 2.37 -16.10 -9.38
C ILE A 373 0.95 -15.58 -9.54
N LEU A 374 0.50 -14.66 -8.68
CA LEU A 374 -0.84 -14.08 -8.76
C LEU A 374 -1.10 -13.40 -10.11
N ASN A 375 -0.13 -12.66 -10.63
CA ASN A 375 -0.24 -12.02 -11.94
C ASN A 375 -0.34 -13.06 -13.08
N ASN A 376 0.47 -14.11 -13.04
CA ASN A 376 0.43 -15.19 -14.02
C ASN A 376 -0.89 -15.97 -13.95
N VAL A 377 -1.40 -16.25 -12.76
CA VAL A 377 -2.73 -16.86 -12.56
C VAL A 377 -3.82 -15.97 -13.15
N GLY A 378 -3.73 -14.64 -12.96
CA GLY A 378 -4.66 -13.69 -13.59
C GLY A 378 -4.63 -13.75 -15.13
N LYS A 379 -3.44 -13.84 -15.72
CA LYS A 379 -3.28 -14.01 -17.18
C LYS A 379 -3.84 -15.34 -17.68
N ILE A 380 -3.59 -16.43 -16.96
CA ILE A 380 -4.14 -17.75 -17.31
C ILE A 380 -5.67 -17.73 -17.21
N SER A 381 -6.22 -17.10 -16.17
CA SER A 381 -7.66 -16.95 -15.99
C SER A 381 -8.30 -16.19 -17.15
N SER A 382 -7.71 -15.08 -17.60
CA SER A 382 -8.23 -14.32 -18.74
C SER A 382 -8.09 -15.10 -20.06
N GLN A 383 -7.02 -15.88 -20.25
CA GLN A 383 -6.87 -16.77 -21.39
C GLN A 383 -7.91 -17.91 -21.39
N LEU A 384 -8.16 -18.53 -20.23
CA LEU A 384 -9.20 -19.55 -20.08
C LEU A 384 -10.59 -18.98 -20.35
N GLN A 385 -10.86 -17.75 -19.90
CA GLN A 385 -12.10 -17.06 -20.21
C GLN A 385 -12.23 -16.80 -21.72
N TRP A 386 -11.14 -16.40 -22.38
CA TRP A 386 -11.11 -16.23 -23.84
C TRP A 386 -11.34 -17.56 -24.57
N VAL A 387 -10.67 -18.65 -24.19
CA VAL A 387 -10.87 -19.98 -24.78
C VAL A 387 -12.30 -20.47 -24.55
N SER A 388 -12.85 -20.30 -23.34
CA SER A 388 -14.24 -20.62 -23.02
C SER A 388 -15.22 -19.85 -23.91
N SER A 389 -14.90 -18.58 -24.23
CA SER A 389 -15.67 -17.77 -25.19
C SER A 389 -15.56 -18.27 -26.63
N GLN A 390 -14.44 -18.87 -27.04
CA GLN A 390 -14.28 -19.45 -28.39
C GLN A 390 -15.02 -20.78 -28.55
N ILE A 391 -15.26 -21.50 -27.45
CA ILE A 391 -16.11 -22.70 -27.40
C ILE A 391 -17.60 -22.31 -27.34
N SER A 392 -17.96 -21.09 -27.77
CA SER A 392 -19.36 -20.74 -28.06
C SER A 392 -19.85 -21.68 -29.17
N ASP A 393 -20.66 -22.65 -28.76
CA ASP A 393 -21.34 -23.67 -29.55
C ASP A 393 -21.82 -23.10 -30.90
N ALA A 394 -21.33 -23.60 -32.04
CA ALA A 394 -21.80 -23.16 -33.36
C ALA A 394 -23.33 -23.29 -33.51
N ALA A 395 -23.95 -24.20 -32.75
CA ALA A 395 -25.41 -24.33 -32.66
C ALA A 395 -26.06 -23.19 -31.86
N LEU A 396 -25.35 -22.60 -30.89
CA LEU A 396 -25.79 -21.40 -30.18
C LEU A 396 -25.78 -20.18 -31.11
N ASP A 397 -24.74 -20.03 -31.92
CA ASP A 397 -24.63 -18.93 -32.89
C ASP A 397 -25.73 -19.00 -33.94
N ALA A 398 -26.02 -20.19 -34.45
CA ALA A 398 -27.15 -20.42 -35.34
C ALA A 398 -28.49 -20.01 -34.69
N LYS A 399 -28.73 -20.41 -33.43
CA LYS A 399 -29.97 -20.08 -32.70
C LYS A 399 -30.13 -18.60 -32.39
N ILE A 400 -29.05 -17.91 -32.01
CA ILE A 400 -29.10 -16.46 -31.79
C ILE A 400 -29.31 -15.74 -33.13
N GLY A 401 -28.76 -16.28 -34.21
CA GLY A 401 -28.97 -15.79 -35.58
C GLY A 401 -30.44 -15.77 -36.01
N GLU A 402 -31.28 -16.66 -35.47
CA GLU A 402 -32.73 -16.72 -35.74
C GLU A 402 -33.51 -15.56 -35.09
N ILE A 403 -32.96 -14.88 -34.09
CA ILE A 403 -33.60 -13.68 -33.52
C ILE A 403 -33.65 -12.60 -34.61
N PRO A 404 -34.83 -12.02 -34.93
CA PRO A 404 -34.92 -11.02 -35.99
C PRO A 404 -34.00 -9.82 -35.75
N TYR A 405 -33.25 -9.41 -36.78
CA TYR A 405 -32.42 -8.20 -36.72
C TYR A 405 -32.82 -7.24 -37.84
N ARG A 406 -33.35 -6.08 -37.45
CA ARG A 406 -33.71 -5.03 -38.40
C ARG A 406 -32.47 -4.28 -38.84
N ARG A 407 -32.09 -4.45 -40.11
CA ARG A 407 -31.01 -3.68 -40.74
C ARG A 407 -31.49 -2.24 -41.02
N GLY A 408 -30.60 -1.27 -40.89
CA GLY A 408 -30.89 0.15 -41.16
C GLY A 408 -31.52 0.93 -40.00
N SER A 409 -31.83 0.30 -38.86
CA SER A 409 -32.28 0.99 -37.64
C SER A 409 -31.12 1.49 -36.76
N ARG A 410 -29.88 1.11 -37.06
CA ARG A 410 -28.69 1.63 -36.36
C ARG A 410 -28.41 3.09 -36.69
N PHE A 411 -27.54 3.71 -35.90
CA PHE A 411 -27.07 5.06 -36.20
C PHE A 411 -26.40 5.12 -37.59
N THR A 412 -26.52 6.26 -38.27
CA THR A 412 -25.83 6.51 -39.54
C THR A 412 -24.78 7.61 -39.32
N PRO A 413 -23.48 7.36 -39.58
CA PRO A 413 -22.42 8.33 -39.29
C PRO A 413 -22.62 9.70 -39.95
N ASN A 414 -23.20 9.74 -41.15
CA ASN A 414 -23.45 10.98 -41.90
C ASN A 414 -24.70 11.76 -41.44
N LYS A 415 -25.46 11.26 -40.46
CA LYS A 415 -26.65 11.94 -39.88
C LYS A 415 -26.36 12.60 -38.53
N GLY A 416 -25.10 12.63 -38.10
CA GLY A 416 -24.65 13.28 -36.87
C GLY A 416 -24.79 14.82 -36.90
N CYS A 417 -24.29 15.47 -35.85
CA CYS A 417 -24.22 16.92 -35.78
C CYS A 417 -23.25 17.47 -36.85
N LEU A 418 -23.50 18.69 -37.32
CA LEU A 418 -22.53 19.41 -38.14
C LEU A 418 -21.25 19.62 -37.32
N ARG A 419 -20.09 19.56 -37.98
CA ARG A 419 -18.79 19.72 -37.33
C ARG A 419 -18.74 21.03 -36.52
N GLY A 420 -18.25 20.95 -35.28
CA GLY A 420 -18.14 22.11 -34.39
C GLY A 420 -19.45 22.58 -33.75
N THR A 421 -20.59 21.94 -34.01
CA THR A 421 -21.88 22.32 -33.40
C THR A 421 -22.22 21.45 -32.19
N ARG A 422 -22.94 22.03 -31.22
CA ARG A 422 -23.47 21.33 -30.02
C ARG A 422 -22.41 20.65 -29.14
N ILE A 423 -21.14 21.05 -29.25
CA ILE A 423 -20.00 20.46 -28.53
C ILE A 423 -20.24 20.39 -27.01
N PRO A 424 -20.61 21.49 -26.30
CA PRO A 424 -20.79 21.43 -24.85
C PRO A 424 -21.85 20.42 -24.41
N PHE A 425 -22.89 20.23 -25.23
CA PHE A 425 -23.97 19.30 -24.93
C PHE A 425 -23.58 17.84 -25.20
N LEU A 426 -22.81 17.60 -26.26
CA LEU A 426 -22.26 16.27 -26.55
C LEU A 426 -21.28 15.84 -25.47
N ASP A 427 -20.44 16.75 -25.00
CA ASP A 427 -19.46 16.48 -23.96
C ASP A 427 -20.15 16.18 -22.62
N PHE A 428 -21.22 16.92 -22.27
CA PHE A 428 -22.09 16.59 -21.14
C PHE A 428 -22.64 15.15 -21.21
N ILE A 429 -23.13 14.70 -22.37
CA ILE A 429 -23.64 13.32 -22.52
C ILE A 429 -22.51 12.29 -22.36
N VAL A 430 -21.32 12.59 -22.87
CA VAL A 430 -20.15 11.71 -22.73
C VAL A 430 -19.73 11.60 -21.27
N ASP A 431 -19.64 12.71 -20.55
CA ASP A 431 -19.30 12.74 -19.13
C ASP A 431 -20.34 12.02 -18.28
N TRP A 432 -21.63 12.25 -18.54
CA TRP A 432 -22.74 11.52 -17.92
C TRP A 432 -22.60 10.01 -18.11
N ALA A 433 -22.35 9.55 -19.34
CA ALA A 433 -22.20 8.13 -19.64
C ALA A 433 -20.92 7.50 -19.05
N ASN A 434 -19.92 8.30 -18.71
CA ASN A 434 -18.66 7.86 -18.12
C ASN A 434 -18.65 7.85 -16.59
N ASN A 435 -19.60 8.53 -15.96
CA ASN A 435 -19.65 8.67 -14.51
C ASN A 435 -20.49 7.54 -13.87
N PRO A 436 -19.89 6.63 -13.09
CA PRO A 436 -20.62 5.52 -12.46
C PRO A 436 -21.71 5.97 -11.48
N ALA A 437 -21.61 7.20 -10.96
CA ALA A 437 -22.57 7.80 -10.04
C ALA A 437 -23.71 8.54 -10.75
N SER A 438 -23.67 8.66 -12.09
CA SER A 438 -24.76 9.29 -12.84
C SER A 438 -25.97 8.37 -12.99
N GLU A 439 -27.13 9.00 -13.22
CA GLU A 439 -28.38 8.31 -13.54
C GLU A 439 -28.21 7.34 -14.71
N ARG A 440 -28.93 6.21 -14.68
CA ARG A 440 -28.79 5.14 -15.70
C ARG A 440 -29.53 5.41 -17.00
N SER A 441 -30.34 6.47 -17.06
CA SER A 441 -31.07 6.88 -18.25
C SER A 441 -31.05 8.40 -18.43
N LEU A 442 -30.79 8.85 -19.65
CA LEU A 442 -30.87 10.25 -20.06
C LEU A 442 -31.91 10.40 -21.17
N VAL A 443 -32.90 11.27 -20.96
CA VAL A 443 -33.97 11.54 -21.91
C VAL A 443 -33.78 12.93 -22.53
N LEU A 444 -33.55 12.98 -23.84
CA LEU A 444 -33.43 14.23 -24.59
C LEU A 444 -34.78 14.62 -25.21
N PHE A 445 -35.37 15.72 -24.73
CA PHE A 445 -36.63 16.27 -25.25
C PHE A 445 -36.44 17.70 -25.80
N GLY A 446 -37.42 18.18 -26.57
CA GLY A 446 -37.42 19.51 -27.16
C GLY A 446 -38.22 19.61 -28.45
N LEU A 447 -38.39 20.83 -28.97
CA LEU A 447 -39.19 21.13 -30.16
C LEU A 447 -38.77 20.30 -31.39
N ALA A 448 -39.71 20.01 -32.29
CA ALA A 448 -39.40 19.34 -33.55
C ALA A 448 -38.40 20.17 -34.38
N GLY A 449 -37.50 19.50 -35.10
CA GLY A 449 -36.50 20.17 -35.94
C GLY A 449 -35.24 20.68 -35.22
N THR A 450 -35.14 20.62 -33.89
CA THR A 450 -33.99 21.17 -33.14
C THR A 450 -32.70 20.32 -33.17
N GLY A 451 -32.67 19.25 -33.98
CA GLY A 451 -31.48 18.40 -34.14
C GLY A 451 -31.30 17.27 -33.12
N LYS A 452 -32.34 16.88 -32.37
CA LYS A 452 -32.26 15.79 -31.37
C LYS A 452 -31.77 14.46 -31.96
N SER A 453 -32.31 14.05 -33.11
CA SER A 453 -31.85 12.84 -33.81
C SER A 453 -30.41 12.94 -34.26
N SER A 454 -29.96 14.13 -34.68
CA SER A 454 -28.56 14.38 -35.05
C SER A 454 -27.63 14.21 -33.85
N ILE A 455 -28.04 14.66 -32.66
CA ILE A 455 -27.32 14.41 -31.40
C ILE A 455 -27.25 12.91 -31.11
N ALA A 456 -28.35 12.16 -31.22
CA ALA A 456 -28.35 10.72 -30.98
C ALA A 456 -27.41 9.96 -31.95
N HIS A 457 -27.43 10.34 -33.24
CA HIS A 457 -26.51 9.78 -34.23
C HIS A 457 -25.04 10.10 -33.93
N GLU A 458 -24.74 11.33 -33.52
CA GLU A 458 -23.38 11.76 -33.19
C GLU A 458 -22.85 11.11 -31.92
N VAL A 459 -23.67 11.00 -30.87
CA VAL A 459 -23.31 10.29 -29.64
C VAL A 459 -23.03 8.83 -29.94
N ALA A 460 -23.92 8.15 -30.66
CA ALA A 460 -23.72 6.75 -31.05
C ALA A 460 -22.42 6.57 -31.85
N ARG A 461 -22.13 7.47 -32.83
CA ARG A 461 -20.88 7.46 -33.59
C ARG A 461 -19.64 7.56 -32.70
N ARG A 462 -19.61 8.52 -31.76
CA ARG A 462 -18.47 8.69 -30.81
C ARG A 462 -18.24 7.45 -29.94
N PHE A 463 -19.32 6.82 -29.47
CA PHE A 463 -19.21 5.60 -28.67
C PHE A 463 -18.84 4.37 -29.53
N ASP A 464 -19.25 4.31 -30.79
CA ASP A 464 -18.89 3.23 -31.71
C ASP A 464 -17.40 3.28 -32.07
N GLU A 465 -16.88 4.48 -32.37
CA GLU A 465 -15.45 4.74 -32.69
C GLU A 465 -14.52 4.39 -31.52
N THR A 466 -14.99 4.52 -30.29
CA THR A 466 -14.23 4.12 -29.09
C THR A 466 -14.45 2.67 -28.69
N GLY A 467 -15.24 1.91 -29.46
CA GLY A 467 -15.56 0.51 -29.17
C GLY A 467 -16.42 0.36 -27.92
N ARG A 468 -17.16 1.37 -27.50
CA ARG A 468 -17.97 1.41 -26.26
C ARG A 468 -19.48 1.42 -26.50
N LEU A 469 -19.93 1.64 -27.73
CA LEU A 469 -21.34 1.54 -28.09
C LEU A 469 -21.80 0.08 -27.99
N THR A 470 -22.76 -0.18 -27.12
CA THR A 470 -23.38 -1.51 -27.00
C THR A 470 -24.40 -1.74 -28.11
N SER A 471 -25.34 -0.82 -28.31
CA SER A 471 -26.34 -0.89 -29.37
C SER A 471 -26.88 0.51 -29.70
N SER A 472 -27.50 0.67 -30.86
CA SER A 472 -28.22 1.88 -31.25
C SER A 472 -29.47 1.50 -32.04
N PHE A 473 -30.58 2.17 -31.75
CA PHE A 473 -31.84 1.95 -32.47
C PHE A 473 -32.57 3.27 -32.71
N ILE A 474 -32.99 3.51 -33.94
CA ILE A 474 -33.66 4.74 -34.39
C ILE A 474 -35.07 4.38 -34.86
N PHE A 475 -36.07 4.95 -34.18
CA PHE A 475 -37.47 4.78 -34.52
C PHE A 475 -37.86 5.58 -35.77
N VAL A 476 -38.55 4.94 -36.71
CA VAL A 476 -39.04 5.60 -37.94
C VAL A 476 -40.54 5.88 -37.85
N ARG A 477 -40.93 7.15 -37.98
CA ARG A 477 -42.33 7.61 -37.81
C ARG A 477 -43.34 6.97 -38.77
N LYS A 478 -42.89 6.52 -39.96
CA LYS A 478 -43.76 5.92 -40.98
C LYS A 478 -44.12 4.45 -40.68
N GLU A 479 -43.57 3.89 -39.61
CA GLU A 479 -43.74 2.48 -39.28
C GLU A 479 -44.64 2.26 -38.07
N GLN A 480 -45.22 1.06 -37.99
CA GLN A 480 -46.06 0.68 -36.86
C GLN A 480 -45.19 0.55 -35.61
N PHE A 481 -45.49 1.35 -34.57
CA PHE A 481 -44.76 1.35 -33.30
C PHE A 481 -44.57 -0.04 -32.69
N LYS A 482 -45.57 -0.93 -32.83
CA LYS A 482 -45.51 -2.31 -32.32
C LYS A 482 -44.39 -3.13 -32.97
N THR A 483 -44.20 -2.95 -34.27
CA THR A 483 -43.13 -3.60 -35.03
C THR A 483 -41.77 -3.02 -34.64
N GLU A 484 -41.69 -1.69 -34.50
CA GLU A 484 -40.46 -1.00 -34.08
C GLU A 484 -39.99 -1.41 -32.67
N ALA A 485 -40.91 -1.46 -31.71
CA ALA A 485 -40.59 -1.84 -30.33
C ALA A 485 -40.11 -3.31 -30.24
N TYR A 486 -40.70 -4.21 -31.01
CA TYR A 486 -40.19 -5.59 -31.13
C TYR A 486 -38.75 -5.62 -31.67
N HIS A 487 -38.46 -4.82 -32.69
CA HIS A 487 -37.12 -4.73 -33.27
C HIS A 487 -36.09 -4.02 -32.37
N LEU A 488 -36.52 -3.09 -31.51
CA LEU A 488 -35.64 -2.49 -30.51
C LEU A 488 -35.03 -3.58 -29.61
N PHE A 489 -35.88 -4.43 -29.01
CA PHE A 489 -35.41 -5.44 -28.06
C PHE A 489 -34.62 -6.56 -28.73
N THR A 490 -35.04 -6.99 -29.92
CA THR A 490 -34.35 -8.07 -30.66
C THR A 490 -33.01 -7.63 -31.23
N ASN A 491 -32.89 -6.39 -31.74
CA ASN A 491 -31.59 -5.83 -32.13
C ASN A 491 -30.67 -5.66 -30.92
N LEU A 492 -31.18 -5.10 -29.81
CA LEU A 492 -30.39 -4.89 -28.59
C LEU A 492 -29.87 -6.22 -28.03
N ALA A 493 -30.71 -7.26 -27.97
CA ALA A 493 -30.30 -8.58 -27.49
C ALA A 493 -29.20 -9.20 -28.37
N ARG A 494 -29.29 -9.06 -29.70
CA ARG A 494 -28.25 -9.54 -30.62
C ARG A 494 -26.96 -8.74 -30.47
N ASP A 495 -27.04 -7.41 -30.43
CA ASP A 495 -25.85 -6.56 -30.26
C ASP A 495 -25.15 -6.84 -28.91
N LEU A 496 -25.92 -7.10 -27.84
CA LEU A 496 -25.38 -7.52 -26.54
C LEU A 496 -24.71 -8.90 -26.61
N ALA A 497 -25.34 -9.86 -27.30
CA ALA A 497 -24.80 -11.21 -27.47
C ALA A 497 -23.50 -11.21 -28.29
N ASP A 498 -23.40 -10.38 -29.33
CA ASP A 498 -22.18 -10.25 -30.14
C ASP A 498 -21.02 -9.66 -29.33
N ARG A 499 -21.33 -8.84 -28.32
CA ARG A 499 -20.33 -8.11 -27.52
C ARG A 499 -19.97 -8.79 -26.20
N TYR A 500 -20.88 -9.53 -25.58
CA TYR A 500 -20.71 -10.10 -24.23
C TYR A 500 -20.96 -11.62 -24.23
N PRO A 501 -19.90 -12.46 -24.20
CA PRO A 501 -20.03 -13.92 -24.31
C PRO A 501 -20.88 -14.60 -23.21
N LEU A 502 -20.82 -14.07 -21.98
CA LEU A 502 -21.66 -14.58 -20.88
C LEU A 502 -23.15 -14.30 -21.15
N PHE A 503 -23.46 -13.11 -21.64
CA PHE A 503 -24.83 -12.76 -22.04
C PHE A 503 -25.30 -13.61 -23.21
N LYS A 504 -24.43 -13.83 -24.22
CA LYS A 504 -24.70 -14.72 -25.36
C LYS A 504 -25.12 -16.12 -24.91
N THR A 505 -24.37 -16.69 -23.96
CA THR A 505 -24.66 -18.01 -23.40
C THR A 505 -25.99 -18.03 -22.65
N ALA A 506 -26.23 -17.02 -21.80
CA ALA A 506 -27.46 -16.92 -21.01
C ALA A 506 -28.69 -16.74 -21.92
N LEU A 507 -28.62 -15.83 -22.89
CA LEU A 507 -29.65 -15.60 -23.90
C LEU A 507 -29.94 -16.89 -24.68
N GLY A 508 -28.88 -17.62 -25.04
CA GLY A 508 -28.95 -18.94 -25.67
C GLY A 508 -29.85 -19.95 -24.98
N ARG A 509 -29.79 -20.00 -23.65
CA ARG A 509 -30.65 -20.88 -22.84
C ARG A 509 -32.09 -20.42 -22.91
N VAL A 510 -32.35 -19.12 -22.70
CA VAL A 510 -33.71 -18.57 -22.73
C VAL A 510 -34.39 -18.83 -24.07
N ILE A 511 -33.70 -18.59 -25.18
CA ILE A 511 -34.29 -18.80 -26.51
C ILE A 511 -34.44 -20.28 -26.84
N LYS A 512 -33.63 -21.19 -26.28
CA LYS A 512 -33.77 -22.64 -26.48
C LYS A 512 -35.09 -23.14 -25.91
N ASP A 513 -35.51 -22.60 -24.76
CA ASP A 513 -36.67 -23.07 -24.02
C ASP A 513 -37.99 -22.40 -24.47
N ASP A 514 -37.93 -21.24 -25.14
CA ASP A 514 -39.11 -20.52 -25.62
C ASP A 514 -38.92 -19.95 -27.04
N THR A 515 -39.43 -20.67 -28.03
CA THR A 515 -39.33 -20.30 -29.46
C THR A 515 -40.28 -19.16 -29.83
N ALA A 516 -41.34 -18.89 -29.06
CA ALA A 516 -42.31 -17.83 -29.35
C ALA A 516 -41.70 -16.42 -29.19
N LEU A 517 -40.64 -16.29 -28.40
CA LEU A 517 -39.82 -15.07 -28.31
C LEU A 517 -39.15 -14.71 -29.65
N ARG A 518 -38.86 -15.72 -30.49
CA ARG A 518 -38.28 -15.54 -31.84
C ARG A 518 -39.32 -15.13 -32.87
N LEU A 519 -40.61 -15.42 -32.63
CA LEU A 519 -41.68 -15.38 -33.63
C LEU A 519 -42.69 -14.24 -33.45
N GLY A 520 -42.45 -13.31 -32.51
CA GLY A 520 -43.18 -12.02 -32.47
C GLY A 520 -44.19 -11.85 -31.35
N THR A 521 -43.89 -12.30 -30.13
CA THR A 521 -44.69 -11.89 -28.95
C THR A 521 -44.82 -10.36 -28.87
N ARG A 522 -46.02 -9.87 -28.52
CA ARG A 522 -46.37 -8.45 -28.51
C ARG A 522 -46.32 -7.82 -27.11
N ASP A 523 -45.90 -8.58 -26.10
CA ASP A 523 -45.71 -8.06 -24.73
C ASP A 523 -44.27 -7.58 -24.52
N TYR A 524 -44.09 -6.25 -24.46
CA TYR A 524 -42.80 -5.61 -24.27
C TYR A 524 -42.18 -5.93 -22.90
N GLY A 525 -42.99 -6.12 -21.86
CA GLY A 525 -42.49 -6.49 -20.53
C GLY A 525 -41.88 -7.89 -20.55
N THR A 526 -42.44 -8.80 -21.34
CA THR A 526 -41.87 -10.13 -21.56
C THR A 526 -40.62 -10.07 -22.44
N LEU A 527 -40.61 -9.28 -23.52
CA LEU A 527 -39.40 -9.09 -24.35
C LEU A 527 -38.22 -8.54 -23.55
N PHE A 528 -38.43 -7.50 -22.74
CA PHE A 528 -37.36 -6.95 -21.91
C PHE A 528 -36.85 -7.96 -20.88
N ARG A 529 -37.74 -8.62 -20.13
CA ARG A 529 -37.35 -9.60 -19.10
C ARG A 529 -36.64 -10.82 -19.68
N ARG A 530 -37.10 -11.32 -20.82
CA ARG A 530 -36.59 -12.57 -21.42
C ARG A 530 -35.41 -12.36 -22.37
N LEU A 531 -35.29 -11.21 -23.03
CA LEU A 531 -34.20 -10.97 -23.98
C LEU A 531 -33.10 -10.08 -23.42
N ILE A 532 -33.38 -9.20 -22.45
CA ILE A 532 -32.43 -8.20 -21.95
C ILE A 532 -32.05 -8.44 -20.49
N GLN A 533 -33.02 -8.73 -19.61
CA GLN A 533 -32.75 -8.99 -18.19
C GLN A 533 -32.33 -10.46 -17.93
N VAL A 534 -31.59 -11.05 -18.88
CA VAL A 534 -31.17 -12.43 -18.76
C VAL A 534 -30.09 -12.54 -17.69
N THR A 535 -30.35 -13.30 -16.63
CA THR A 535 -29.36 -13.58 -15.58
C THR A 535 -28.38 -14.64 -16.08
N ALA A 536 -27.08 -14.28 -16.10
CA ALA A 536 -25.98 -15.20 -16.41
C ALA A 536 -25.68 -16.14 -15.24
#